data_AF-A0A8J6HK53-F1
#
_entry.id   AF-A0A8J6HK53-F1
#
_cell.length_a   1.000
_cell.length_b   1.000
_cell.length_c   1.000
_cell.angle_alpha   90.00
_cell.angle_beta   90.00
_cell.angle_gamma   90.00
#
_symmetry.space_group_name_H-M   'P 1'
#
loop_
_entity.id
_entity.type
_entity.pdbx_description
1 polymer ?
#
loop_
_entity_poly.entity_id
_entity_poly.type
_entity_poly.pdbx_seq_one_letter_code
_entity_poly.pdbx_strand_id
1 'polypeptide(L)'
;MIHYILPSLLEELCNTESSPNFGTQLVEVIATVLDNEDDEDGHLIVLAIIQDLMAKCQEIFLDHFARLGIFTKVQALAGPQETQENDENEQNSEGETRRTGSRLDSQLVALDVTDQSVAEDAKEVLPGKAYHWRDWSVCRGRDCLYIWSDAAALELSNGSNGWFRFILDGKLATMYSSGSPEGGADTSGKTAARFASSVAQETMA
;
A
#
# COMPACT_ATOMS: atom_id res chain seq x y z
N MET A 1 -19.94 -0.14 -2.61
CA MET A 1 -19.28 1.12 -2.22
C MET A 1 -18.67 0.87 -0.86
N ILE A 2 -17.34 0.80 -0.77
CA ILE A 2 -16.64 0.63 0.51
C ILE A 2 -16.56 2.03 1.12
N HIS A 3 -17.28 2.25 2.21
CA HIS A 3 -17.26 3.52 2.91
C HIS A 3 -16.03 3.56 3.82
N TYR A 4 -15.01 4.32 3.41
CA TYR A 4 -13.85 4.57 4.26
C TYR A 4 -14.23 5.55 5.37
N ILE A 5 -13.90 5.20 6.61
CA ILE A 5 -14.06 6.11 7.75
C ILE A 5 -13.04 7.25 7.65
N LEU A 6 -13.50 8.49 7.83
CA LEU A 6 -12.64 9.67 7.88
C LEU A 6 -11.85 9.68 9.20
N PRO A 7 -10.60 10.20 9.21
CA PRO A 7 -9.77 10.26 10.42
C PRO A 7 -10.48 10.92 11.61
N SER A 8 -11.11 12.08 11.39
CA SER A 8 -11.83 12.82 12.43
C SER A 8 -12.99 12.03 13.03
N LEU A 9 -13.70 11.23 12.23
CA LEU A 9 -14.79 10.39 12.70
C LEU A 9 -14.27 9.16 13.46
N LEU A 10 -13.11 8.61 13.05
CA LEU A 10 -12.46 7.53 13.77
C LEU A 10 -11.95 7.99 15.14
N GLU A 11 -11.36 9.19 15.23
CA GLU A 11 -10.97 9.80 16.50
C GLU A 11 -12.17 10.05 17.40
N GLU A 12 -13.26 10.60 16.84
CA GLU A 12 -14.50 10.80 17.59
C GLU A 12 -15.01 9.47 18.13
N LEU A 13 -15.06 8.41 17.32
CA LEU A 13 -15.51 7.08 17.74
C LEU A 13 -14.63 6.48 18.86
N CYS A 14 -13.31 6.69 18.79
CA CYS A 14 -12.40 6.24 19.84
C CYS A 14 -12.56 7.00 21.16
N ASN A 15 -12.99 8.26 21.10
CA ASN A 15 -13.18 9.14 22.26
C ASN A 15 -14.64 9.23 22.73
N THR A 16 -15.57 8.54 22.06
CA THR A 16 -17.00 8.66 22.33
C THR A 16 -17.38 7.93 23.62
N GLU A 17 -18.09 8.63 24.51
CA GLU A 17 -18.62 8.11 25.78
C GLU A 17 -19.60 6.92 25.61
N SER A 18 -20.24 6.79 24.44
CA SER A 18 -21.12 5.65 24.14
C SER A 18 -20.39 4.38 23.71
N SER A 19 -19.09 4.46 23.38
CA SER A 19 -18.24 3.32 23.03
C SER A 19 -16.88 3.40 23.74
N PRO A 20 -16.85 3.40 25.09
CA PRO A 20 -15.61 3.42 25.82
C PRO A 20 -14.80 2.17 25.47
N ASN A 21 -13.53 2.37 25.12
CA ASN A 21 -12.57 1.32 24.73
C ASN A 21 -12.75 0.74 23.31
N PHE A 22 -13.47 1.42 22.40
CA PHE A 22 -13.55 1.00 21.00
C PHE A 22 -12.17 0.70 20.39
N GLY A 23 -11.20 1.61 20.57
CA GLY A 23 -9.84 1.42 20.08
C GLY A 23 -9.17 0.16 20.62
N THR A 24 -9.36 -0.14 21.91
CA THR A 24 -8.82 -1.37 22.51
C THR A 24 -9.49 -2.62 21.94
N GLN A 25 -10.81 -2.65 21.84
CA GLN A 25 -11.56 -3.80 21.31
C GLN A 25 -11.21 -4.07 19.85
N LEU A 26 -11.05 -3.02 19.04
CA LEU A 26 -10.60 -3.17 17.66
C LEU A 26 -9.22 -3.84 17.61
N VAL A 27 -8.28 -3.41 18.44
CA VAL A 27 -6.94 -4.01 18.47
C VAL A 27 -6.95 -5.45 19.01
N GLU A 28 -7.86 -5.80 19.92
CA GLU A 28 -8.04 -7.19 20.38
C GLU A 28 -8.52 -8.12 19.25
N VAL A 29 -9.45 -7.63 18.42
CA VAL A 29 -9.88 -8.37 17.22
C VAL A 29 -8.71 -8.52 16.26
N ILE A 30 -7.93 -7.47 16.05
CA ILE A 30 -6.73 -7.51 15.21
C ILE A 30 -5.75 -8.58 15.72
N ALA A 31 -5.46 -8.57 17.03
CA ALA A 31 -4.58 -9.56 17.66
C ALA A 31 -5.09 -10.99 17.47
N THR A 32 -6.40 -11.20 17.61
CA THR A 32 -7.04 -12.52 17.47
C THR A 32 -6.89 -13.07 16.07
N VAL A 33 -7.03 -12.22 15.04
CA VAL A 33 -6.84 -12.66 13.64
C VAL A 33 -5.37 -12.94 13.36
N LEU A 34 -4.44 -12.11 13.86
CA LEU A 34 -2.99 -12.35 13.71
C LEU A 34 -2.49 -13.63 14.40
N ASP A 35 -3.20 -14.12 15.41
CA ASP A 35 -2.87 -15.38 16.10
C ASP A 35 -3.40 -16.61 15.35
N ASN A 36 -4.18 -16.43 14.29
CA ASN A 36 -4.73 -17.52 13.51
C ASN A 36 -3.78 -17.92 12.38
N GLU A 37 -2.80 -18.76 12.70
CA GLU A 37 -1.70 -19.17 11.80
C GLU A 37 -2.18 -19.74 10.44
N ASP A 38 -3.41 -20.26 10.35
CA ASP A 38 -3.99 -20.87 9.15
C ASP A 38 -4.79 -19.88 8.26
N ASP A 39 -4.90 -18.59 8.63
CA ASP A 39 -5.74 -17.59 7.94
C ASP A 39 -4.92 -16.48 7.27
N GLU A 40 -4.25 -16.83 6.16
CA GLU A 40 -3.42 -15.89 5.38
C GLU A 40 -4.23 -14.71 4.81
N ASP A 41 -5.44 -14.96 4.30
CA ASP A 41 -6.33 -13.91 3.80
C ASP A 41 -6.75 -12.95 4.92
N GLY A 42 -7.07 -13.50 6.10
CA GLY A 42 -7.30 -12.75 7.32
C GLY A 42 -6.11 -11.85 7.64
N HIS A 43 -4.91 -12.41 7.71
CA HIS A 43 -3.66 -11.68 7.97
C HIS A 43 -3.46 -10.49 7.03
N LEU A 44 -3.66 -10.66 5.72
CA LEU A 44 -3.52 -9.57 4.74
C LEU A 44 -4.53 -8.44 5.01
N ILE A 45 -5.78 -8.79 5.33
CA ILE A 45 -6.81 -7.80 5.65
C ILE A 45 -6.44 -7.04 6.93
N VAL A 46 -6.00 -7.72 7.99
CA VAL A 46 -5.62 -7.03 9.23
C VAL A 46 -4.38 -6.18 9.07
N LEU A 47 -3.40 -6.61 8.28
CA LEU A 47 -2.21 -5.81 7.99
C LEU A 47 -2.60 -4.51 7.26
N ALA A 48 -3.52 -4.58 6.30
CA ALA A 48 -4.07 -3.39 5.66
C ALA A 48 -4.83 -2.50 6.66
N ILE A 49 -5.62 -3.08 7.58
CA ILE A 49 -6.29 -2.31 8.64
C ILE A 49 -5.28 -1.64 9.56
N ILE A 50 -4.22 -2.33 9.98
CA ILE A 50 -3.16 -1.77 10.83
C ILE A 50 -2.50 -0.58 10.14
N GLN A 51 -2.18 -0.71 8.85
CA GLN A 51 -1.61 0.38 8.05
C GLN A 51 -2.56 1.59 8.01
N ASP A 52 -3.85 1.35 7.80
CA ASP A 52 -4.88 2.39 7.79
C ASP A 52 -5.03 3.09 9.14
N LEU A 53 -5.01 2.35 10.25
CA LEU A 53 -5.10 2.90 11.60
C LEU A 53 -3.88 3.75 11.94
N MET A 54 -2.68 3.31 11.54
CA MET A 54 -1.45 4.08 11.71
C MET A 54 -1.43 5.34 10.83
N ALA A 55 -2.00 5.30 9.64
CA ALA A 55 -2.09 6.47 8.77
C ALA A 55 -3.12 7.51 9.27
N LYS A 56 -4.22 7.06 9.88
CA LYS A 56 -5.35 7.93 10.24
C LYS A 56 -5.29 8.44 11.67
N CYS A 57 -4.92 7.59 12.63
CA CYS A 57 -5.05 7.88 14.07
C CYS A 57 -3.87 7.28 14.87
N GLN A 58 -2.64 7.48 14.40
CA GLN A 58 -1.43 6.93 15.02
C GLN A 58 -1.37 7.17 16.53
N GLU A 59 -1.60 8.40 16.98
CA GLU A 59 -1.47 8.79 18.39
C GLU A 59 -2.39 8.00 19.32
N ILE A 60 -3.52 7.50 18.81
CA ILE A 60 -4.47 6.69 19.58
C ILE A 60 -4.04 5.21 19.54
N PHE A 61 -3.77 4.68 18.35
CA PHE A 61 -3.59 3.24 18.17
C PHE A 61 -2.18 2.75 18.48
N LEU A 62 -1.16 3.62 18.47
CA LEU A 62 0.23 3.24 18.75
C LEU A 62 0.37 2.65 20.15
N ASP A 63 -0.23 3.27 21.17
CA ASP A 63 -0.23 2.74 22.54
C ASP A 63 -0.97 1.40 22.64
N HIS A 64 -2.12 1.29 21.98
CA HIS A 64 -2.89 0.05 21.97
C HIS A 64 -2.14 -1.09 21.29
N PHE A 65 -1.48 -0.83 20.17
CA PHE A 65 -0.64 -1.79 19.45
C PHE A 65 0.56 -2.24 20.28
N ALA A 66 1.23 -1.31 20.97
CA ALA A 66 2.32 -1.64 21.88
C ALA A 66 1.85 -2.52 23.03
N ARG A 67 0.72 -2.15 23.66
CA ARG A 67 0.16 -2.85 24.81
C ARG A 67 -0.30 -4.27 24.50
N LEU A 68 -0.88 -4.49 23.32
CA LEU A 68 -1.34 -5.81 22.87
C LEU A 68 -0.29 -6.59 22.06
N GLY A 69 0.94 -6.06 21.94
CA GLY A 69 2.05 -6.77 21.31
C GLY A 69 1.89 -6.97 19.80
N ILE A 70 1.13 -6.11 19.13
CA ILE A 70 0.85 -6.23 17.68
C ILE A 70 2.15 -6.20 16.87
N PHE A 71 3.13 -5.36 17.26
CA PHE A 71 4.43 -5.30 16.59
C PHE A 71 5.15 -6.65 16.57
N THR A 72 5.12 -7.38 17.69
CA THR A 72 5.75 -8.69 17.80
C THR A 72 5.04 -9.72 16.94
N LYS A 73 3.69 -9.68 16.88
CA LYS A 73 2.89 -10.57 16.03
C LYS A 73 3.17 -10.31 14.55
N VAL A 74 3.17 -9.05 14.12
CA VAL A 74 3.50 -8.68 12.73
C VAL A 74 4.94 -9.04 12.38
N GLN A 75 5.90 -8.84 13.30
CA GLN A 75 7.28 -9.24 13.08
C GLN A 75 7.43 -10.76 12.91
N ALA A 76 6.67 -11.56 13.64
CA ALA A 76 6.68 -13.02 13.50
C ALA A 76 6.20 -13.46 12.10
N LEU A 77 5.23 -12.74 11.51
CA LEU A 77 4.73 -13.01 10.16
C LEU A 77 5.76 -12.67 9.06
N ALA A 78 6.66 -11.72 9.29
CA ALA A 78 7.67 -11.31 8.31
C ALA A 78 8.76 -12.37 8.07
N GLY A 79 8.78 -13.46 8.85
CA GLY A 79 9.79 -14.51 8.77
C GLY A 79 11.18 -14.06 9.23
N PRO A 80 12.18 -14.96 9.19
CA PRO A 80 13.58 -14.58 9.41
C PRO A 80 13.95 -13.50 8.39
N GLN A 81 14.43 -12.35 8.88
CA GLN A 81 14.99 -11.32 8.01
C GLN A 81 16.15 -11.97 7.23
N GLU A 82 15.96 -12.22 5.94
CA GLU A 82 17.05 -12.64 5.06
C GLU A 82 18.11 -11.55 5.09
N THR A 83 19.09 -11.73 5.96
CA THR A 83 20.31 -10.95 5.93
C THR A 83 20.97 -11.39 4.64
N GLN A 84 21.05 -10.51 3.65
CA GLN A 84 21.92 -10.72 2.49
C GLN A 84 23.36 -10.82 3.03
N GLU A 85 23.74 -12.02 3.43
CA GLU A 85 25.11 -12.40 3.67
C GLU A 85 25.79 -12.41 2.31
N ASN A 86 26.51 -11.33 2.01
CA ASN A 86 27.58 -11.39 1.03
C ASN A 86 28.52 -12.54 1.43
N ASP A 87 28.71 -13.47 0.50
CA ASP A 87 29.68 -14.56 0.55
C ASP A 87 31.04 -14.09 1.10
N GLU A 88 31.44 -14.54 2.29
CA GLU A 88 32.83 -14.95 2.55
C GLU A 88 32.84 -16.16 3.51
N ASN A 89 33.17 -17.29 2.92
CA ASN A 89 33.49 -18.60 3.46
C ASN A 89 34.47 -18.57 4.65
N GLU A 90 34.13 -19.17 5.80
CA GLU A 90 35.07 -19.94 6.64
C GLU A 90 34.38 -20.76 7.76
N GLN A 91 34.61 -22.08 7.74
CA GLN A 91 34.31 -23.03 8.82
C GLN A 91 35.14 -22.70 10.07
N ASN A 92 34.55 -22.82 11.29
CA ASN A 92 34.97 -23.76 12.36
C ASN A 92 34.29 -23.45 13.72
N SER A 93 33.66 -24.48 14.29
CA SER A 93 33.54 -24.89 15.71
C SER A 93 33.31 -23.91 16.88
N GLU A 94 32.25 -24.22 17.64
CA GLU A 94 32.12 -24.30 19.12
C GLU A 94 32.36 -23.05 20.02
N GLY A 95 31.40 -22.76 20.92
CA GLY A 95 31.73 -22.10 22.20
C GLY A 95 30.69 -21.14 22.80
N GLU A 96 29.94 -21.67 23.77
CA GLU A 96 29.20 -21.06 24.88
C GLU A 96 29.48 -19.59 25.36
N THR A 97 28.38 -18.92 25.71
CA THR A 97 28.15 -18.18 26.99
C THR A 97 28.49 -16.67 27.12
N ARG A 98 27.45 -15.97 27.63
CA ARG A 98 27.39 -14.74 28.49
C ARG A 98 27.35 -13.34 27.87
N ARG A 99 26.14 -12.77 28.00
CA ARG A 99 25.74 -11.55 28.75
C ARG A 99 26.55 -10.25 28.57
N THR A 100 25.73 -9.19 28.44
CA THR A 100 25.88 -7.78 28.85
C THR A 100 26.49 -6.79 27.86
N GLY A 101 25.75 -5.69 27.66
CA GLY A 101 26.35 -4.38 27.49
C GLY A 101 26.05 -3.65 26.18
N SER A 102 24.96 -2.88 26.19
CA SER A 102 24.85 -1.51 25.66
C SER A 102 25.95 -1.06 24.68
N ARG A 103 25.55 -0.75 23.44
CA ARG A 103 26.13 0.35 22.67
C ARG A 103 25.08 0.94 21.73
N LEU A 104 24.52 2.08 22.16
CA LEU A 104 24.22 3.16 21.23
C LEU A 104 25.49 3.40 20.40
N ASP A 105 25.40 3.32 19.07
CA ASP A 105 25.55 4.51 18.22
C ASP A 105 25.33 4.14 16.73
N SER A 106 24.56 4.99 16.05
CA SER A 106 24.73 5.37 14.66
C SER A 106 24.75 4.28 13.56
N GLN A 107 23.55 3.95 13.05
CA GLN A 107 23.33 3.98 11.61
C GLN A 107 21.88 4.41 11.32
N LEU A 108 21.67 5.73 11.34
CA LEU A 108 20.49 6.38 10.77
C LEU A 108 20.41 6.03 9.28
N VAL A 109 19.56 5.07 8.91
CA VAL A 109 19.00 4.99 7.56
C VAL A 109 17.62 5.64 7.62
N ALA A 110 17.61 6.93 7.30
CA ALA A 110 16.39 7.67 7.07
C ALA A 110 15.67 7.07 5.85
N LEU A 111 14.79 6.10 6.06
CA LEU A 111 13.79 5.72 5.08
C LEU A 111 12.64 6.72 5.21
N ASP A 112 12.76 7.73 4.38
CA ASP A 112 11.76 8.65 3.85
C ASP A 112 10.31 8.37 4.27
N VAL A 113 9.97 8.80 5.49
CA VAL A 113 8.61 9.21 5.84
C VAL A 113 8.44 10.57 5.16
N THR A 114 7.96 10.58 3.92
CA THR A 114 7.52 11.83 3.30
C THR A 114 6.23 12.27 3.98
N ASP A 115 6.41 13.03 5.05
CA ASP A 115 5.88 14.37 5.20
C ASP A 115 4.45 14.55 4.64
N GLN A 116 3.45 14.60 5.53
CA GLN A 116 2.30 15.48 5.34
C GLN A 116 2.80 16.94 5.42
N SER A 117 3.62 17.32 4.44
CA SER A 117 3.70 18.70 4.01
C SER A 117 2.31 19.06 3.51
N VAL A 118 1.88 20.30 3.76
CA VAL A 118 0.78 20.93 3.03
C VAL A 118 0.93 20.47 1.57
N ALA A 119 0.01 19.64 1.06
CA ALA A 119 0.19 19.00 -0.24
C ALA A 119 0.27 20.10 -1.31
N GLU A 120 1.48 20.55 -1.62
CA GLU A 120 1.73 21.54 -2.65
C GLU A 120 1.35 20.91 -3.98
N ASP A 121 0.66 21.68 -4.83
CA ASP A 121 0.32 21.23 -6.17
C ASP A 121 1.57 20.72 -6.89
N ALA A 122 1.52 19.47 -7.33
CA ALA A 122 2.62 18.86 -8.06
C ALA A 122 2.90 19.67 -9.34
N LYS A 123 4.14 20.15 -9.47
CA LYS A 123 4.59 20.87 -10.67
C LYS A 123 4.78 19.94 -11.88
N GLU A 124 5.00 18.65 -11.62
CA GLU A 124 5.16 17.61 -12.62
C GLU A 124 4.78 16.23 -12.06
N VAL A 125 4.51 15.28 -12.98
CA VAL A 125 4.18 13.88 -12.66
C VAL A 125 5.46 13.03 -12.76
N LEU A 126 5.98 12.60 -11.63
CA LEU A 126 7.21 11.80 -11.52
C LEU A 126 6.91 10.30 -11.71
N PRO A 127 7.84 9.53 -12.31
CA PRO A 127 7.71 8.08 -12.44
C PRO A 127 7.61 7.38 -11.08
N GLY A 128 6.76 6.36 -10.98
CA GLY A 128 6.60 5.57 -9.74
C GLY A 128 5.98 6.34 -8.58
N LYS A 129 5.38 7.51 -8.84
CA LYS A 129 4.61 8.27 -7.85
C LYS A 129 3.17 8.40 -8.31
N ALA A 130 2.25 8.05 -7.43
CA ALA A 130 0.82 8.25 -7.65
C ALA A 130 0.40 9.67 -7.24
N TYR A 131 -0.47 10.27 -8.05
CA TYR A 131 -1.03 11.60 -7.88
C TYR A 131 -2.55 11.53 -7.92
N HIS A 132 -3.20 12.47 -7.23
CA HIS A 132 -4.65 12.56 -7.19
C HIS A 132 -5.10 13.96 -7.62
N TRP A 133 -6.11 14.01 -8.49
CA TRP A 133 -6.75 15.24 -8.93
C TRP A 133 -8.28 15.04 -8.99
N ARG A 134 -8.98 15.57 -7.98
CA ARG A 134 -10.40 15.28 -7.75
C ARG A 134 -10.63 13.76 -7.65
N ASP A 135 -11.52 13.23 -8.49
CA ASP A 135 -11.87 11.80 -8.53
C ASP A 135 -10.95 10.99 -9.45
N TRP A 136 -9.90 11.62 -10.00
CA TRP A 136 -8.94 10.98 -10.90
C TRP A 136 -7.64 10.70 -10.18
N SER A 137 -7.13 9.51 -10.41
CA SER A 137 -5.79 9.09 -10.02
C SER A 137 -4.89 9.08 -11.26
N VAL A 138 -3.63 9.47 -11.09
CA VAL A 138 -2.63 9.58 -12.15
C VAL A 138 -1.34 8.94 -11.69
N CYS A 139 -0.76 8.05 -12.48
CA CYS A 139 0.58 7.53 -12.24
C CYS A 139 1.39 7.47 -13.53
N ARG A 140 2.68 7.81 -13.43
CA ARG A 140 3.62 7.72 -14.55
C ARG A 140 4.41 6.42 -14.43
N GLY A 141 4.18 5.53 -15.39
CA GLY A 141 5.01 4.35 -15.60
C GLY A 141 6.26 4.68 -16.41
N ARG A 142 7.05 3.64 -16.71
CA ARG A 142 8.27 3.77 -17.51
C ARG A 142 7.98 4.26 -18.93
N ASP A 143 6.98 3.65 -19.56
CA ASP A 143 6.67 3.81 -20.98
C ASP A 143 5.26 4.36 -21.24
N CYS A 144 4.48 4.56 -20.18
CA CYS A 144 3.09 4.98 -20.25
C CYS A 144 2.73 5.97 -19.12
N LEU A 145 1.70 6.77 -19.35
CA LEU A 145 0.98 7.52 -18.31
C LEU A 145 -0.39 6.88 -18.12
N TYR A 146 -0.74 6.53 -16.89
CA TYR A 146 -2.04 5.98 -16.54
C TYR A 146 -2.89 7.02 -15.82
N ILE A 147 -4.17 7.08 -16.19
CA ILE A 147 -5.16 8.01 -15.61
C ILE A 147 -6.44 7.22 -15.40
N TRP A 148 -6.98 7.17 -14.19
CA TRP A 148 -8.19 6.40 -13.93
C TRP A 148 -9.07 7.00 -12.84
N SER A 149 -10.33 6.58 -12.85
CA SER A 149 -11.37 6.85 -11.86
C SER A 149 -12.31 5.64 -11.79
N ASP A 150 -13.33 5.71 -10.95
CA ASP A 150 -14.37 4.67 -10.87
C ASP A 150 -15.12 4.47 -12.19
N ALA A 151 -15.19 5.49 -13.04
CA ALA A 151 -15.94 5.44 -14.29
C ALA A 151 -15.09 4.96 -15.49
N ALA A 152 -13.79 5.27 -15.50
CA ALA A 152 -12.94 5.00 -16.65
C ALA A 152 -11.46 4.87 -16.27
N ALA A 153 -10.71 4.13 -17.07
CA ALA A 153 -9.25 4.07 -16.99
C ALA A 153 -8.63 4.32 -18.36
N LEU A 154 -7.49 4.99 -18.42
CA LEU A 154 -6.78 5.37 -19.64
C LEU A 154 -5.30 5.05 -19.50
N GLU A 155 -4.68 4.68 -20.61
CA GLU A 155 -3.24 4.55 -20.74
C GLU A 155 -2.78 5.27 -22.01
N LEU A 156 -1.82 6.16 -21.79
CA LEU A 156 -1.17 6.95 -22.82
C LEU A 156 0.27 6.47 -22.94
N SER A 157 0.58 5.66 -23.96
CA SER A 157 1.94 5.20 -24.19
C SER A 157 2.81 6.32 -24.76
N ASN A 158 4.01 6.52 -24.21
CA ASN A 158 4.99 7.53 -24.62
C ASN A 158 5.45 7.35 -26.08
N GLY A 159 5.37 6.13 -26.61
CA GLY A 159 5.70 5.81 -28.02
C GLY A 159 4.51 5.85 -28.96
N SER A 160 3.31 6.17 -28.48
CA SER A 160 2.12 6.20 -29.33
C SER A 160 2.08 7.47 -30.19
N ASN A 161 1.75 7.31 -31.47
CA ASN A 161 1.51 8.45 -32.35
C ASN A 161 0.06 8.95 -32.24
N GLY A 162 -0.46 9.13 -31.02
CA GLY A 162 -1.84 9.56 -30.78
C GLY A 162 -2.84 8.42 -30.54
N TRP A 163 -2.39 7.17 -30.43
CA TRP A 163 -3.22 6.05 -29.99
C TRP A 163 -3.23 5.94 -28.48
N PHE A 164 -4.40 5.72 -27.88
CA PHE A 164 -4.51 5.43 -26.46
C PHE A 164 -5.48 4.28 -26.19
N ARG A 165 -5.25 3.57 -25.08
CA ARG A 165 -6.13 2.52 -24.59
C ARG A 165 -6.99 3.08 -23.47
N PHE A 166 -8.23 2.65 -23.41
CA PHE A 166 -9.12 3.02 -22.32
C PHE A 166 -10.07 1.89 -21.95
N ILE A 167 -10.50 1.88 -20.69
CA ILE A 167 -11.58 1.06 -20.18
C ILE A 167 -12.74 2.01 -19.86
N LEU A 168 -13.90 1.73 -20.44
CA LEU A 168 -15.17 2.37 -20.09
C LEU A 168 -16.23 1.28 -19.96
N ASP A 169 -17.04 1.32 -18.91
CA ASP A 169 -18.05 0.29 -18.59
C ASP A 169 -17.48 -1.14 -18.60
N GLY A 170 -16.24 -1.31 -18.13
CA GLY A 170 -15.54 -2.60 -18.10
C GLY A 170 -15.07 -3.11 -19.46
N LYS A 171 -15.18 -2.33 -20.54
CA LYS A 171 -14.74 -2.70 -21.89
C LYS A 171 -13.45 -1.98 -22.25
N LEU A 172 -12.43 -2.76 -22.57
CA LEU A 172 -11.17 -2.25 -23.13
C LEU A 172 -11.37 -1.89 -24.61
N ALA A 173 -10.98 -0.68 -24.97
CA ALA A 173 -10.98 -0.18 -26.34
C ALA A 173 -9.72 0.65 -26.61
N THR A 174 -9.43 0.87 -27.89
CA THR A 174 -8.33 1.72 -28.35
C THR A 174 -8.92 2.79 -29.25
N MET A 175 -8.47 4.04 -29.07
CA MET A 175 -8.94 5.17 -29.87
C MET A 175 -7.75 6.02 -30.30
N TYR A 176 -7.85 6.61 -31.48
CA TYR A 176 -6.93 7.63 -31.94
C TYR A 176 -7.39 9.01 -31.47
N SER A 177 -6.46 9.88 -31.09
CA SER A 177 -6.74 11.20 -30.48
C SER A 177 -7.61 12.14 -31.33
N SER A 178 -7.81 11.84 -32.62
CA SER A 178 -8.78 12.54 -33.49
C SER A 178 -10.25 12.19 -33.22
N GLY A 179 -10.55 11.24 -32.33
CA GLY A 179 -11.92 10.92 -31.90
C GLY A 179 -12.67 9.91 -32.76
N SER A 180 -11.98 9.14 -33.62
CA SER A 180 -12.60 8.03 -34.36
C SER A 180 -12.36 6.71 -33.63
N PRO A 181 -13.38 6.10 -32.97
CA PRO A 181 -13.24 4.79 -32.38
C PRO A 181 -13.11 3.75 -33.49
N GLU A 182 -11.97 3.08 -33.61
CA GLU A 182 -11.87 1.90 -34.46
C GLU A 182 -12.59 0.75 -33.76
N GLY A 183 -13.72 0.34 -34.34
CA GLY A 183 -14.41 -0.89 -33.98
C GLY A 183 -13.54 -2.09 -34.39
N GLY A 184 -12.72 -2.56 -33.45
CA GLY A 184 -11.94 -3.79 -33.58
C GLY A 184 -12.12 -4.63 -32.33
N ALA A 185 -12.94 -5.68 -32.43
CA ALA A 185 -13.14 -6.64 -31.36
C ALA A 185 -11.88 -7.51 -31.22
N ASP A 186 -11.04 -7.28 -30.19
CA ASP A 186 -9.94 -8.19 -29.90
C ASP A 186 -9.79 -8.49 -28.39
N THR A 187 -10.23 -9.70 -28.02
CA THR A 187 -9.85 -10.48 -26.81
C THR A 187 -10.16 -9.86 -25.44
N SER A 188 -11.46 -9.68 -25.18
CA SER A 188 -12.08 -9.00 -24.02
C SER A 188 -11.88 -9.60 -22.62
N GLY A 189 -10.99 -10.56 -22.40
CA GLY A 189 -10.78 -11.18 -21.06
C GLY A 189 -9.40 -10.95 -20.47
N LYS A 190 -8.36 -11.37 -21.19
CA LYS A 190 -6.98 -11.40 -20.66
C LYS A 190 -6.29 -10.04 -20.70
N THR A 191 -6.63 -9.20 -21.67
CA THR A 191 -5.97 -7.91 -21.89
C THR A 191 -6.49 -6.85 -20.91
N ALA A 192 -7.79 -6.87 -20.59
CA ALA A 192 -8.37 -6.01 -19.55
C ALA A 192 -7.81 -6.34 -18.15
N ALA A 193 -7.67 -7.63 -17.82
CA ALA A 193 -7.06 -8.06 -16.56
C ALA A 193 -5.59 -7.64 -16.45
N ARG A 194 -4.80 -7.76 -17.54
CA ARG A 194 -3.42 -7.29 -17.58
C ARG A 194 -3.29 -5.78 -17.45
N PHE A 195 -4.21 -5.03 -18.06
CA PHE A 195 -4.26 -3.59 -17.94
C PHE A 195 -4.54 -3.14 -16.51
N ALA A 196 -5.61 -3.68 -15.91
CA ALA A 196 -5.96 -3.41 -14.52
C ALA A 196 -4.85 -3.85 -13.56
N SER A 197 -4.20 -4.98 -13.81
CA SER A 197 -3.05 -5.45 -13.04
C SER A 197 -1.84 -4.53 -13.17
N SER A 198 -1.58 -3.95 -14.35
CA SER A 198 -0.47 -3.02 -14.55
C SER A 198 -0.69 -1.71 -13.81
N VAL A 199 -1.92 -1.19 -13.84
CA VAL A 199 -2.31 0.00 -13.06
C VAL A 199 -2.17 -0.29 -11.56
N ALA A 200 -2.66 -1.45 -11.10
CA ALA A 200 -2.57 -1.85 -9.69
C ALA A 200 -1.13 -2.04 -9.20
N GLN A 201 -0.24 -2.60 -10.04
CA GLN A 201 1.17 -2.79 -9.70
C GLN A 201 1.93 -1.47 -9.61
N GLU A 202 1.66 -0.50 -10.48
CA GLU A 202 2.32 0.81 -10.44
C GLU A 202 1.79 1.73 -9.34
N THR A 203 0.62 1.45 -8.76
CA THR A 203 0.11 2.16 -7.59
C THR A 203 0.60 1.62 -6.25
N MET A 204 1.18 0.41 -6.24
CA MET A 204 1.66 -0.28 -5.02
C MET A 204 3.19 -0.25 -4.85
N ALA A 205 3.91 0.42 -5.76
CA ALA A 205 5.35 0.70 -5.65
C ALA A 205 5.55 2.17 -5.26
#